data_AF-F8UH21-F1
#
_entry.id   AF-F8UH21-F1
#
_cell.length_a   1.000
_cell.length_b   1.000
_cell.length_c   1.000
_cell.angle_alpha   90.00
_cell.angle_beta   90.00
_cell.angle_gamma   90.00
#
_symmetry.space_group_name_H-M   'P 1'
#
loop_
_entity.id
_entity.type
_entity.pdbx_description
1 polymer ?
#
loop_
_entity_poly.entity_id
_entity_poly.type
_entity_poly.pdbx_seq_one_letter_code
_entity_poly.pdbx_strand_id
1 'polypeptide(L)'
;MNISDVVNITNGELIGSPKIQSINSATVYPSKVELGDLFFLSIQEDIDSALSNGAYAIIYDDDNIVKNDSEIAWIKVSDVKLASMKLVRYVLLKKEIDIYLLNIHELSFLKMLTVDKRSITILSDDWKKPFRADSK
;
A
#
# COMPACT_ATOMS: atom_id res chain seq x y z
N MET A 1 -0.96 1.62 -12.05
CA MET A 1 -0.87 0.14 -12.05
C MET A 1 -2.24 -0.41 -12.42
N ASN A 2 -2.34 -1.47 -13.23
CA ASN A 2 -3.64 -2.05 -13.56
C ASN A 2 -4.23 -2.80 -12.36
N ILE A 3 -5.56 -2.84 -12.25
CA ILE A 3 -6.24 -3.60 -11.17
C ILE A 3 -5.88 -5.08 -11.22
N SER A 4 -5.76 -5.67 -12.43
CA SER A 4 -5.33 -7.06 -12.60
C SER A 4 -3.93 -7.32 -12.01
N ASP A 5 -3.00 -6.39 -12.18
CA ASP A 5 -1.66 -6.49 -11.57
C ASP A 5 -1.77 -6.44 -10.05
N VAL A 6 -2.58 -5.52 -9.51
CA VAL A 6 -2.82 -5.41 -8.06
C VAL A 6 -3.35 -6.72 -7.50
N VAL A 7 -4.41 -7.27 -8.10
CA VAL A 7 -5.02 -8.55 -7.71
C VAL A 7 -4.01 -9.69 -7.73
N ASN A 8 -3.21 -9.79 -8.80
CA ASN A 8 -2.20 -10.84 -8.94
C ASN A 8 -1.08 -10.72 -7.89
N ILE A 9 -0.57 -9.50 -7.68
CA ILE A 9 0.52 -9.23 -6.73
C ILE A 9 0.07 -9.50 -5.29
N THR A 10 -1.16 -9.14 -4.95
CA THR A 10 -1.68 -9.29 -3.58
C THR A 10 -2.21 -10.70 -3.32
N ASN A 11 -2.41 -11.50 -4.36
CA ASN A 11 -3.22 -12.73 -4.33
C ASN A 11 -4.65 -12.45 -3.84
N GLY A 12 -5.22 -11.35 -4.31
CA GLY A 12 -6.58 -10.97 -3.98
C GLY A 12 -7.63 -11.63 -4.87
N GLU A 13 -8.88 -11.50 -4.45
CA GLU A 13 -10.07 -11.81 -5.22
C GLU A 13 -10.79 -10.51 -5.56
N LEU A 14 -10.94 -10.21 -6.85
CA LEU A 14 -11.70 -9.05 -7.29
C LEU A 14 -13.20 -9.36 -7.19
N ILE A 15 -13.93 -8.56 -6.44
CA ILE A 15 -15.37 -8.71 -6.28
C ILE A 15 -16.11 -7.91 -7.33
N GLY A 16 -17.00 -8.59 -8.06
CA GLY A 16 -17.84 -7.97 -9.07
C GLY A 16 -17.09 -7.66 -10.37
N SER A 17 -17.45 -6.56 -11.02
CA SER A 17 -16.89 -6.14 -12.31
C SER A 17 -16.78 -4.61 -12.34
N PRO A 18 -15.80 -4.03 -11.65
CA PRO A 18 -15.66 -2.58 -11.55
C PRO A 18 -15.36 -1.97 -12.93
N LYS A 19 -15.81 -0.72 -13.14
CA LYS A 19 -15.47 0.01 -14.36
C LYS A 19 -14.03 0.52 -14.36
N ILE A 20 -13.48 0.80 -13.19
CA ILE A 20 -12.10 1.26 -13.06
C ILE A 20 -11.12 0.12 -13.37
N GLN A 21 -10.12 0.41 -14.20
CA GLN A 21 -9.13 -0.57 -14.65
C GLN A 21 -7.71 -0.31 -14.12
N SER A 22 -7.45 0.85 -13.52
CA SER A 22 -6.12 1.22 -13.02
C SER A 22 -6.16 2.17 -11.83
N ILE A 23 -5.10 2.13 -11.03
CA ILE A 23 -4.83 3.04 -9.90
C ILE A 23 -3.55 3.86 -10.14
N ASN A 24 -3.49 5.04 -9.54
CA ASN A 24 -2.38 6.00 -9.65
C ASN A 24 -1.33 5.74 -8.57
N SER A 25 -1.73 5.78 -7.31
CA SER A 25 -0.87 5.54 -6.16
C SER A 25 -1.58 4.66 -5.13
N ALA A 26 -0.95 4.44 -3.97
CA ALA A 26 -1.52 3.58 -2.95
C ALA A 26 -1.19 4.08 -1.54
N THR A 27 -2.17 4.04 -0.63
CA THR A 27 -2.03 4.54 0.75
C THR A 27 -2.83 3.72 1.77
N VAL A 28 -2.44 3.83 3.04
CA VAL A 28 -3.13 3.26 4.22
C VAL A 28 -3.75 4.37 5.08
N TYR A 29 -3.67 5.63 4.64
CA TYR A 29 -4.16 6.78 5.39
C TYR A 29 -5.30 7.44 4.61
N PRO A 30 -6.55 7.43 5.12
CA PRO A 30 -7.70 8.00 4.39
C PRO A 30 -7.48 9.46 4.01
N SER A 31 -6.86 10.24 4.90
CA SER A 31 -6.54 11.66 4.70
C SER A 31 -5.47 11.94 3.63
N LYS A 32 -4.83 10.90 3.09
CA LYS A 32 -3.82 10.99 2.02
C LYS A 32 -4.31 10.38 0.71
N VAL A 33 -5.55 9.93 0.66
CA VAL A 33 -6.15 9.43 -0.57
C VAL A 33 -6.37 10.62 -1.51
N GLU A 34 -5.89 10.47 -2.74
CA GLU A 34 -6.21 11.33 -3.87
C GLU A 34 -7.04 10.56 -4.90
N LEU A 35 -7.59 11.30 -5.86
CA LEU A 35 -8.40 10.72 -6.93
C LEU A 35 -7.60 9.68 -7.71
N GLY A 36 -8.11 8.45 -7.74
CA GLY A 36 -7.49 7.36 -8.47
C GLY A 36 -6.61 6.45 -7.63
N ASP A 37 -6.56 6.62 -6.32
CA ASP A 37 -5.71 5.83 -5.45
C ASP A 37 -6.30 4.48 -5.05
N LEU A 38 -5.39 3.57 -4.71
CA LEU A 38 -5.67 2.34 -3.99
C LEU A 38 -5.57 2.58 -2.47
N PHE A 39 -6.58 2.17 -1.72
CA PHE A 39 -6.57 2.23 -0.26
C PHE A 39 -6.50 0.82 0.37
N PHE A 40 -5.74 0.68 1.46
CA PHE A 40 -5.58 -0.58 2.22
C PHE A 40 -6.01 -0.42 3.66
N LEU A 41 -7.16 -0.97 4.05
CA LEU A 41 -7.57 -1.14 5.45
C LEU A 41 -8.92 -1.89 5.51
N SER A 42 -9.20 -2.49 6.66
CA SER A 42 -10.46 -3.21 6.93
C SER A 42 -11.24 -2.54 8.05
N ILE A 43 -11.33 -1.20 8.02
CA ILE A 43 -12.15 -0.42 8.94
C ILE A 43 -13.15 0.35 8.09
N GLN A 44 -14.46 0.12 8.30
CA GLN A 44 -15.51 0.69 7.45
C GLN A 44 -15.45 2.23 7.42
N GLU A 45 -15.28 2.88 8.58
CA GLU A 45 -15.19 4.34 8.68
C GLU A 45 -14.02 4.92 7.85
N ASP A 46 -12.87 4.25 7.89
CA ASP A 46 -11.68 4.64 7.13
C ASP A 46 -11.88 4.43 5.62
N ILE A 47 -12.54 3.33 5.23
CA ILE A 47 -12.90 3.04 3.84
C ILE A 47 -13.88 4.10 3.32
N ASP A 48 -14.93 4.42 4.07
CA ASP A 48 -15.93 5.43 3.68
C ASP A 48 -15.27 6.81 3.51
N SER A 49 -14.32 7.14 4.40
CA SER A 49 -13.50 8.35 4.27
C SER A 49 -12.60 8.31 3.03
N ALA A 50 -11.93 7.19 2.76
CA ALA A 50 -11.08 7.02 1.59
C ALA A 50 -11.88 7.12 0.28
N LEU A 51 -13.06 6.50 0.21
CA LEU A 51 -13.96 6.61 -0.93
C LEU A 51 -14.40 8.05 -1.17
N SER A 52 -14.77 8.77 -0.10
CA SER A 52 -15.13 10.19 -0.17
C SER A 52 -13.98 11.07 -0.69
N ASN A 53 -12.74 10.66 -0.46
CA ASN A 53 -11.54 11.35 -0.94
C ASN A 53 -11.10 10.92 -2.36
N GLY A 54 -11.80 9.95 -2.99
CA GLY A 54 -11.57 9.57 -4.38
C GLY A 54 -10.79 8.28 -4.61
N ALA A 55 -10.73 7.38 -3.61
CA ALA A 55 -10.19 6.04 -3.80
C ALA A 55 -10.96 5.31 -4.92
N TYR A 56 -10.21 4.64 -5.80
CA TYR A 56 -10.74 3.86 -6.92
C TYR A 56 -10.75 2.37 -6.66
N ALA A 57 -9.93 1.92 -5.72
CA ALA A 57 -9.83 0.53 -5.33
C ALA A 57 -9.62 0.42 -3.82
N ILE A 58 -10.22 -0.61 -3.23
CA ILE A 58 -10.12 -0.90 -1.79
C ILE A 58 -9.62 -2.34 -1.63
N ILE A 59 -8.54 -2.52 -0.89
CA ILE A 59 -8.09 -3.82 -0.40
C ILE A 59 -8.49 -4.00 1.05
N TYR A 60 -9.18 -5.10 1.33
CA TYR A 60 -9.72 -5.44 2.64
C TYR A 60 -9.63 -6.96 2.88
N ASP A 61 -9.64 -7.36 4.15
CA ASP A 61 -9.62 -8.76 4.61
C ASP A 61 -10.78 -9.12 5.56
N ASP A 62 -11.64 -8.16 5.92
CA ASP A 62 -12.83 -8.40 6.75
C ASP A 62 -14.09 -8.60 5.89
N ASP A 63 -14.78 -9.72 6.12
CA ASP A 63 -16.02 -10.06 5.44
C ASP A 63 -17.20 -9.12 5.76
N ASN A 64 -17.12 -8.41 6.88
CA ASN A 64 -18.16 -7.47 7.32
C ASN A 64 -18.11 -6.12 6.59
N ILE A 65 -17.12 -5.88 5.73
CA ILE A 65 -17.03 -4.63 4.94
C ILE A 65 -18.22 -4.54 3.98
N VAL A 66 -18.94 -3.42 4.07
CA VAL A 66 -20.07 -3.09 3.22
C VAL A 66 -19.59 -2.44 1.93
N LYS A 67 -20.08 -2.96 0.80
CA LYS A 67 -19.63 -2.61 -0.55
C LYS A 67 -20.78 -1.99 -1.32
N ASN A 68 -20.92 -0.66 -1.22
CA ASN A 68 -22.09 0.06 -1.76
C ASN A 68 -21.87 0.67 -3.15
N ASP A 69 -20.68 0.53 -3.73
CA ASP A 69 -20.32 1.17 -5.00
C ASP A 69 -19.76 0.13 -5.99
N SER A 70 -20.42 0.01 -7.15
CA SER A 70 -20.04 -0.93 -8.20
C SER A 70 -18.98 -0.40 -9.17
N GLU A 71 -18.64 0.89 -9.09
CA GLU A 71 -17.54 1.48 -9.87
C GLU A 71 -16.18 1.15 -9.23
N ILE A 72 -16.16 0.97 -7.91
CA ILE A 72 -14.96 0.72 -7.11
C ILE A 72 -14.47 -0.70 -7.27
N ALA A 73 -13.16 -0.86 -7.45
CA ALA A 73 -12.51 -2.17 -7.44
C ALA A 73 -12.32 -2.68 -5.99
N TRP A 74 -13.25 -3.52 -5.55
CA TRP A 74 -13.19 -4.20 -4.25
C TRP A 74 -12.34 -5.46 -4.35
N ILE A 75 -11.21 -5.50 -3.66
CA ILE A 75 -10.25 -6.60 -3.72
C ILE A 75 -10.15 -7.24 -2.33
N LYS A 76 -10.72 -8.44 -2.17
CA LYS A 76 -10.62 -9.21 -0.92
C LYS A 76 -9.25 -9.89 -0.86
N VAL A 77 -8.58 -9.85 0.28
CA VAL A 77 -7.34 -10.58 0.54
C VAL A 77 -7.44 -11.37 1.84
N SER A 78 -6.50 -12.28 2.09
CA SER A 78 -6.45 -13.02 3.36
C SER A 78 -5.87 -12.21 4.53
N ASP A 79 -4.99 -11.26 4.22
CA ASP A 79 -4.33 -10.38 5.20
C ASP A 79 -3.88 -9.09 4.48
N VAL A 80 -4.45 -7.95 4.88
CA VAL A 80 -4.18 -6.62 4.29
C VAL A 80 -2.72 -6.20 4.46
N LYS A 81 -2.10 -6.52 5.59
CA LYS A 81 -0.70 -6.17 5.86
C LYS A 81 0.24 -6.98 4.98
N LEU A 82 -0.02 -8.27 4.78
CA LEU A 82 0.77 -9.10 3.88
C LEU A 82 0.60 -8.64 2.42
N ALA A 83 -0.63 -8.37 2.00
CA ALA A 83 -0.93 -7.85 0.67
C ALA A 83 -0.22 -6.51 0.39
N SER A 84 -0.25 -5.59 1.35
CA SER A 84 0.43 -4.29 1.23
C SER A 84 1.95 -4.47 1.12
N MET A 85 2.55 -5.38 1.91
CA MET A 85 3.99 -5.67 1.84
C MET A 85 4.40 -6.33 0.52
N LYS A 86 3.57 -7.19 -0.07
CA LYS A 86 3.82 -7.74 -1.42
C LYS A 86 3.88 -6.61 -2.47
N LEU A 87 2.99 -5.63 -2.36
CA LEU A 87 2.96 -4.49 -3.28
C LEU A 87 4.19 -3.58 -3.09
N VAL A 88 4.59 -3.30 -1.85
CA VAL A 88 5.85 -2.58 -1.55
C VAL A 88 7.04 -3.33 -2.15
N ARG A 89 7.15 -4.65 -1.92
CA ARG A 89 8.22 -5.48 -2.47
C ARG A 89 8.26 -5.39 -4.00
N TYR A 90 7.11 -5.48 -4.67
CA TYR A 90 7.02 -5.35 -6.12
C TYR A 90 7.57 -4.00 -6.62
N VAL A 91 7.21 -2.89 -5.96
CA VAL A 91 7.72 -1.56 -6.32
C VAL A 91 9.23 -1.46 -6.10
N LEU A 92 9.74 -2.00 -4.99
CA LEU A 92 11.17 -1.98 -4.67
C LEU A 92 11.99 -2.82 -5.67
N LEU A 93 11.50 -4.00 -6.07
CA LEU A 93 12.16 -4.86 -7.06
C LEU A 93 12.27 -4.24 -8.45
N LYS A 94 11.44 -3.25 -8.76
CA LYS A 94 11.53 -2.47 -10.01
C LYS A 94 12.56 -1.34 -9.95
N LYS A 95 13.10 -1.03 -8.78
CA LYS A 95 14.14 -0.02 -8.61
C LYS A 95 15.51 -0.70 -8.66
N GLU A 96 16.49 -0.02 -9.24
CA GLU A 96 17.90 -0.43 -9.18
C GLU A 96 18.48 -0.07 -7.81
N ILE A 97 18.02 -0.77 -6.77
CA ILE A 97 18.44 -0.57 -5.38
C ILE A 97 18.92 -1.87 -4.75
N ASP A 98 19.90 -1.75 -3.86
CA ASP A 98 20.29 -2.85 -2.98
C ASP A 98 19.48 -2.79 -1.68
N ILE A 99 19.00 -3.95 -1.23
CA ILE A 99 18.22 -4.09 0.00
C ILE A 99 19.03 -4.93 0.99
N TYR A 100 19.31 -4.34 2.16
CA TYR A 100 20.03 -4.99 3.25
C TYR A 100 19.12 -5.13 4.46
N LEU A 101 19.07 -6.34 5.04
CA LEU A 101 18.45 -6.57 6.34
C LEU A 101 19.54 -6.49 7.40
N LEU A 102 19.37 -5.57 8.34
CA LEU A 102 20.32 -5.34 9.42
C LEU A 102 19.65 -5.61 10.76
N ASN A 103 20.39 -6.23 11.68
CA ASN A 103 19.99 -6.27 13.07
C ASN A 103 20.17 -4.89 13.75
N ILE A 104 19.69 -4.75 14.98
CA ILE A 104 19.73 -3.48 15.72
C ILE A 104 21.15 -2.93 15.92
N HIS A 105 22.15 -3.79 16.11
CA HIS A 105 23.54 -3.39 16.29
C HIS A 105 24.16 -2.96 14.96
N GLU A 106 23.96 -3.75 13.90
CA GLU A 106 24.40 -3.41 12.54
C GLU A 106 23.80 -2.10 12.05
N LEU A 107 22.51 -1.85 12.32
CA LEU A 107 21.86 -0.59 12.00
C LEU A 107 22.46 0.59 12.79
N SER A 108 22.82 0.37 14.05
CA SER A 108 23.50 1.37 14.88
C SER A 108 24.87 1.73 14.29
N PHE A 109 25.66 0.72 13.92
CA PHE A 109 26.94 0.93 13.25
C PHE A 109 26.80 1.62 11.90
N LEU A 110 25.83 1.21 11.06
CA LEU A 110 25.56 1.88 9.79
C LEU A 110 25.27 3.36 10.00
N LYS A 111 24.40 3.71 10.96
CA LYS A 111 24.06 5.11 11.27
C LYS A 111 25.27 5.93 11.74
N MET A 112 26.22 5.30 12.43
CA MET A 112 27.46 5.94 12.90
C MET A 112 28.48 6.14 11.78
N LEU A 113 28.61 5.17 10.88
CA LEU A 113 29.62 5.16 9.81
C LEU A 113 29.16 5.88 8.54
N THR A 114 27.85 6.02 8.32
CA THR A 114 27.30 6.65 7.12
C THR A 114 27.62 8.14 7.09
N VAL A 115 28.48 8.55 6.14
CA VAL A 115 28.89 9.95 5.95
C VAL A 115 27.84 10.75 5.19
N ASP A 116 27.27 10.21 4.10
CA ASP A 116 26.17 10.84 3.37
C ASP A 116 24.85 10.12 3.64
N LYS A 117 23.94 10.77 4.37
CA LYS A 117 22.64 10.21 4.72
C LYS A 117 21.64 10.21 3.56
N ARG A 118 21.95 10.86 2.44
CA ARG A 118 21.05 10.95 1.27
C ARG A 118 21.10 9.71 0.37
N SER A 119 22.14 8.88 0.50
CA SER A 119 22.31 7.67 -0.32
C SER A 119 21.59 6.44 0.25
N ILE A 120 21.09 6.51 1.48
CA ILE A 120 20.40 5.39 2.14
C ILE A 120 19.00 5.80 2.59
N THR A 121 18.04 4.89 2.42
CA THR A 121 16.71 5.01 3.01
C THR A 121 16.54 3.91 4.04
N ILE A 122 16.27 4.28 5.28
CA ILE A 122 15.99 3.32 6.36
C ILE A 122 14.48 3.10 6.42
N LEU A 123 14.04 1.88 6.15
CA LEU A 123 12.65 1.49 6.31
C LEU A 123 12.33 1.33 7.80
N SER A 124 11.16 1.79 8.21
CA SER A 124 10.70 1.62 9.60
C SER A 124 10.09 0.23 9.79
N ASP A 125 10.13 -0.26 11.02
CA ASP A 125 9.44 -1.49 11.43
C ASP A 125 7.90 -1.37 11.38
N ASP A 126 7.38 -0.14 11.26
CA ASP A 126 5.97 0.13 11.04
C ASP A 126 5.66 0.08 9.54
N TRP A 127 4.95 -0.99 9.14
CA TRP A 127 4.56 -1.28 7.77
C TRP A 127 3.69 -0.20 7.12
N LYS A 128 3.05 0.67 7.91
CA LYS A 128 2.23 1.77 7.38
C LYS A 128 3.08 2.93 6.87
N LYS A 129 4.29 3.14 7.41
CA LYS A 129 5.12 4.31 7.05
C LYS A 129 5.51 4.41 5.58
N PRO A 130 5.84 3.32 4.85
CA PRO A 130 6.08 3.38 3.41
C PRO A 130 4.95 4.03 2.60
N PHE A 131 3.71 3.99 3.13
CA PHE A 131 2.51 4.52 2.50
C PHE A 131 2.16 5.95 2.91
N ARG A 132 2.98 6.58 3.76
CA ARG A 132 2.65 7.91 4.31
C ARG A 132 2.80 9.05 3.31
N ALA A 133 3.50 8.82 2.19
CA ALA A 133 3.85 9.81 1.16
C ALA A 133 4.03 11.22 1.75
N ASP A 134 5.24 11.51 2.25
CA ASP A 134 5.54 12.87 2.69
C ASP A 134 5.29 13.81 1.51
N SER A 135 4.25 14.63 1.64
CA SER A 135 3.91 15.70 0.72
C SER A 135 5.15 16.55 0.52
N LYS A 136 5.68 16.54 -0.71
CA LYS A 136 6.76 17.44 -1.13
C LYS A 136 6.37 18.89 -0.89
#